data_AF-A0A328UF74-F1
#
_entry.id   AF-A0A328UF74-F1
#
_cell.length_a   1.000
_cell.length_b   1.000
_cell.length_c   1.000
_cell.angle_alpha   90.00
_cell.angle_beta   90.00
_cell.angle_gamma   90.00
#
_symmetry.space_group_name_H-M   'P 1'
#
loop_
_entity.id
_entity.type
_entity.pdbx_description
1 polymer ?
#
loop_
_entity_poly.entity_id
_entity_poly.type
_entity_poly.pdbx_seq_one_letter_code
_entity_poly.pdbx_strand_id
1 'polypeptide(L)' 'MSEENAVEFSFLNELKSNHDTKIKKIVCMWGSGDIDLPSWKLRKMLCEVNLENQKAQMLLLGKPSYIVKNILQTLK' A
#
# COMPACT_ATOMS: atom_id res chain seq x y z
N MET A 1 16.17 6.33 12.13
CA MET A 1 14.94 5.83 11.47
C MET A 1 14.08 7.06 11.22
N SER A 2 13.71 7.40 9.97
CA SER A 2 12.86 8.58 9.72
C SER A 2 11.45 8.37 10.29
N GLU A 3 10.74 9.45 10.60
CA GLU A 3 9.38 9.40 11.17
C GLU A 3 8.39 8.63 10.27
N GLU A 4 8.48 8.81 8.95
CA GLU A 4 7.68 8.06 7.97
C GLU A 4 7.86 6.54 8.08
N ASN A 5 9.09 6.09 8.32
CA ASN A 5 9.40 4.68 8.53
C ASN A 5 8.78 4.13 9.83
N ALA A 6 8.59 4.99 10.84
CA ALA A 6 7.96 4.60 12.10
C ALA A 6 6.44 4.44 11.95
N VAL A 7 5.79 5.34 11.20
CA VAL A 7 4.35 5.29 10.94
C VAL A 7 3.96 4.04 10.15
N GLU A 8 4.66 3.75 9.05
CA GLU A 8 4.40 2.55 8.23
C GLU A 8 4.57 1.26 9.05
N PHE A 9 5.59 1.22 9.91
CA PHE A 9 5.84 0.08 10.77
C PHE A 9 4.76 -0.10 11.84
N SER A 10 4.29 1.00 12.45
CA SER A 10 3.19 0.96 13.41
C SER A 10 1.92 0.44 12.77
N PHE A 11 1.58 0.93 11.57
CA PHE A 11 0.43 0.47 10.81
C PHE A 11 0.48 -1.05 10.53
N LEU A 12 1.63 -1.57 10.13
CA LEU A 12 1.80 -3.01 9.90
C LEU A 12 1.63 -3.85 11.16
N ASN A 13 2.12 -3.37 12.31
CA ASN A 13 1.96 -4.08 13.58
C ASN A 13 0.49 -4.11 14.02
N GLU A 14 -0.26 -3.05 13.74
CA GLU A 14 -1.71 -3.03 13.97
C GLU A 14 -2.41 -4.12 13.14
N LEU A 15 -2.15 -4.18 11.82
CA LEU A 15 -2.73 -5.22 10.95
C LEU A 15 -2.40 -6.64 11.45
N LYS A 16 -1.15 -6.88 11.87
CA LYS A 16 -0.73 -8.18 12.42
C LYS A 16 -1.46 -8.50 13.72
N SER A 17 -1.56 -7.54 14.63
CA SER A 17 -2.16 -7.74 15.96
C SER A 17 -3.65 -8.01 15.85
N ASN A 18 -4.31 -7.42 14.86
CA ASN A 18 -5.74 -7.60 14.60
C ASN A 18 -6.04 -8.81 13.69
N HIS A 19 -5.02 -9.55 13.24
CA HIS A 19 -5.14 -10.60 12.22
C HIS A 19 -5.78 -10.14 10.90
N ASP A 20 -5.78 -8.83 10.60
CA ASP A 20 -6.34 -8.23 9.40
C ASP A 20 -5.27 -8.00 8.34
N THR A 21 -4.55 -9.07 8.00
CA THR A 21 -3.35 -8.98 7.14
C THR A 21 -3.66 -9.07 5.66
N LYS A 22 -4.88 -9.47 5.28
CA LYS A 22 -5.29 -9.71 3.89
C LYS A 22 -5.98 -8.48 3.31
N ILE A 23 -5.28 -7.78 2.43
CA ILE A 23 -5.75 -6.54 1.82
C ILE A 23 -6.26 -6.81 0.41
N LYS A 24 -7.47 -6.34 0.10
CA LYS A 24 -8.05 -6.45 -1.25
C LYS A 24 -7.82 -5.20 -2.09
N LYS A 25 -7.87 -4.01 -1.48
CA LYS A 25 -7.80 -2.72 -2.15
C LYS A 25 -6.99 -1.72 -1.34
N ILE A 26 -6.26 -0.85 -2.02
CA ILE A 26 -5.44 0.22 -1.44
C ILE A 26 -5.71 1.52 -2.19
N VAL A 27 -5.86 2.60 -1.45
CA VAL A 27 -5.86 3.98 -1.97
C VAL A 27 -4.91 4.77 -1.09
N CYS A 28 -3.96 5.48 -1.70
CA CYS A 28 -3.07 6.40 -1.00
C CYS A 28 -3.29 7.80 -1.59
N MET A 29 -3.39 8.80 -0.72
CA MET A 29 -3.73 10.17 -1.10
C MET A 29 -2.87 11.15 -0.30
N TRP A 30 -2.49 12.24 -0.96
CA TRP A 30 -1.97 13.43 -0.29
C TRP A 30 -3.09 14.15 0.47
N GLY A 31 -2.72 15.05 1.38
CA GLY A 31 -3.70 15.89 2.10
C GLY A 31 -4.55 16.78 1.19
N SER A 32 -4.09 17.03 -0.05
CA SER A 32 -4.84 17.70 -1.11
C SER A 32 -5.95 16.85 -1.74
N GLY A 33 -5.97 15.54 -1.49
CA GLY A 33 -6.86 14.58 -2.15
C GLY A 33 -6.28 13.96 -3.43
N ASP A 34 -5.06 14.34 -3.83
CA ASP A 34 -4.40 13.76 -4.99
C ASP A 34 -4.01 12.30 -4.72
N ILE A 35 -4.40 11.40 -5.62
CA ILE A 35 -4.08 9.97 -5.52
C ILE A 35 -2.63 9.74 -5.91
N ASP A 36 -1.92 8.98 -5.08
CA ASP A 36 -0.55 8.56 -5.35
C ASP A 36 -0.33 7.08 -5.06
N LEU A 37 0.83 6.59 -5.50
CA LEU A 37 1.31 5.27 -5.18
C LEU A 37 1.85 5.26 -3.73
N PRO A 38 1.49 4.26 -2.89
CA PRO A 38 2.11 4.11 -1.58
C PRO A 38 3.65 4.02 -1.68
N SER A 39 4.40 4.10 -0.59
CA SER A 39 5.85 3.89 -0.69
C SER A 39 6.20 2.47 -1.17
N TRP A 40 7.33 2.30 -1.86
CA TRP A 40 7.80 0.98 -2.27
C TRP A 40 8.01 0.06 -1.06
N LYS A 41 8.53 0.62 0.03
CA LYS A 41 8.80 -0.11 1.27
C LYS A 41 7.51 -0.64 1.88
N LEU A 42 6.47 0.19 2.01
CA LEU A 42 5.17 -0.23 2.52
C LEU A 42 4.58 -1.36 1.66
N ARG A 43 4.59 -1.21 0.33
CA ARG A 43 4.10 -2.26 -0.58
C ARG A 43 4.83 -3.59 -0.38
N LYS A 44 6.15 -3.57 -0.22
CA LYS A 44 6.94 -4.77 0.04
C LYS A 44 6.57 -5.40 1.38
N MET A 45 6.51 -4.59 2.45
CA MET A 45 6.16 -5.08 3.77
C MET A 45 4.75 -5.67 3.82
N LEU A 46 3.76 -5.08 3.14
CA LEU A 46 2.42 -5.64 3.04
C LEU A 46 2.42 -7.06 2.43
N CYS A 47 3.23 -7.30 1.39
CA CYS A 47 3.39 -8.62 0.79
C CYS A 47 4.14 -9.61 1.70
N GLU A 48 5.10 -9.14 2.51
CA GLU A 48 5.80 -9.97 3.48
C GLU A 48 4.88 -10.43 4.62
N VAL A 49 3.92 -9.59 5.03
CA VAL A 49 2.94 -9.93 6.06
C VAL A 49 1.89 -10.92 5.53
N ASN A 50 1.46 -10.78 4.28
CA ASN A 50 0.59 -11.74 3.62
C ASN A 50 0.85 -11.76 2.12
N LEU A 51 1.28 -12.92 1.60
CA LEU A 51 1.68 -13.07 0.20
C LEU A 51 0.52 -12.78 -0.77
N GLU A 52 -0.74 -12.97 -0.37
CA GLU A 52 -1.90 -12.66 -1.21
C GLU A 52 -2.03 -11.16 -1.51
N ASN A 53 -1.41 -10.29 -0.71
CA ASN A 53 -1.42 -8.84 -0.91
C ASN A 53 -0.74 -8.43 -2.24
N GLN A 54 0.08 -9.29 -2.84
CA GLN A 54 0.57 -9.10 -4.22
C GLN A 54 -0.56 -8.84 -5.23
N LYS A 55 -1.76 -9.37 -4.97
CA LYS A 55 -2.96 -9.22 -5.81
C LYS A 55 -3.85 -8.04 -5.38
N ALA A 56 -3.53 -7.36 -4.27
CA ALA A 56 -4.30 -6.22 -3.79
C ALA A 56 -4.32 -5.10 -4.84
N GLN A 57 -5.51 -4.59 -5.17
CA GLN A 57 -5.71 -3.59 -6.20
C GLN A 57 -5.43 -2.19 -5.64
N MET A 58 -4.57 -1.43 -6.30
CA MET A 58 -4.24 -0.05 -5.96
C MET A 58 -4.81 0.90 -7.00
N LEU A 59 -5.55 1.90 -6.54
CA LEU A 59 -6.00 2.99 -7.39
C LEU A 59 -4.84 3.98 -7.56
N LEU A 60 -4.46 4.28 -8.80
CA LEU A 60 -3.38 5.19 -9.15
C LEU A 60 -3.89 6.27 -10.10
N LEU A 61 -3.26 7.44 -10.07
CA LEU A 61 -3.50 8.48 -11.05
C LEU A 61 -2.93 8.07 -12.42
N GLY A 62 -3.72 8.17 -13.49
CA GLY A 62 -3.26 7.88 -14.85
C GLY A 62 -3.98 8.72 -15.89
N LYS A 63 -3.31 9.71 -16.49
CA LYS A 63 -3.94 10.65 -17.44
C LYS A 63 -4.67 9.92 -18.59
N PRO A 64 -5.96 10.21 -18.87
CA PRO A 64 -6.82 11.28 -18.34
C PRO A 64 -7.70 10.92 -17.12
N SER A 65 -7.52 9.76 -16.48
CA SER A 65 -8.39 9.26 -15.40
C SER A 65 -7.58 8.53 -14.30
N TYR A 66 -8.09 7.40 -13.82
CA TYR A 66 -7.42 6.50 -12.88
C TYR A 66 -7.10 5.17 -13.55
N ILE A 67 -6.04 4.55 -13.06
CA ILE A 67 -5.68 3.17 -13.43
C ILE A 67 -5.65 2.32 -12.17
N VAL A 68 -5.92 1.03 -12.34
CA VAL A 68 -5.78 0.05 -11.26
C VAL A 68 -4.59 -0.84 -11.57
N LYS A 69 -3.66 -0.92 -10.62
CA LYS A 69 -2.55 -1.89 -10.64
C LYS A 69 -2.52 -2.66 -9.35
N ASN A 70 -2.12 -3.92 -9.38
CA ASN A 70 -1.86 -4.65 -8.15
C ASN A 70 -0.46 -4.33 -7.60
N ILE A 71 -0.20 -4.70 -6.34
CA ILE A 71 1.11 -4.45 -5.72
C ILE A 71 2.24 -5.05 -6.57
N LEU A 72 2.11 -6.29 -7.04
CA LEU A 72 3.14 -6.98 -7.82
C LEU A 72 3.55 -6.21 -9.08
N GLN A 73 2.58 -5.61 -9.80
CA GLN A 73 2.82 -4.83 -11.02
C GLN A 73 3.65 -3.56 -10.78
N THR A 74 3.81 -3.12 -9.52
CA THR A 74 4.47 -1.88 -9.12
C THR A 74 5.71 -2.08 -8.24
N LEU A 75 6.10 -3.33 -7.99
CA LEU A 75 7.32 -3.71 -7.25
C LEU A 75 8.51 -3.96 -8.19
N LYS A 76 8.57 -3.24 -9.31
CA LYS A 76 9.69 -3.31 -10.26
C LYS A 76 10.89 -2.53 -9.77
#